data_AF-A0A1J5F6A1-F1
#
_entry.id   AF-A0A1J5F6A1-F1
#
_cell.length_a   1.000
_cell.length_b   1.000
_cell.length_c   1.000
_cell.angle_alpha   90.00
_cell.angle_beta   90.00
_cell.angle_gamma   90.00
#
_symmetry.space_group_name_H-M   'P 1'
#
loop_
_entity.id
_entity.type
_entity.pdbx_description
1 polymer ?
#
loop_
_entity_poly.entity_id
_entity_poly.type
_entity_poly.pdbx_seq_one_letter_code
_entity_poly.pdbx_strand_id
1 'polypeptide(L)'
;MKLYAPWEKAFDKIATPFEHFLHAQTTTGIILMFMTIVALILANTPLTDEYAHFFHTNVDFNVGSWTLSNTIHHWINDGLMAFFFFIVGLEIKREILVGELSNIKVALLPILSAVGGMALPALIYMSINNGTAGEHGWGIPMATDIAFAISALVLLGNRVSPALVTFLVALAIVDDLGAVVVIAVFYTEQIQMFPLALAGLSFLILVSFNRFGIHMILPYFIVGLGMWFFMLESGVHATIAGVIAAMAIPSKPKLTPSDFTNRTRNKLDEYDNYPVTTDHMLHEKQKAILLNIQDEIDSVNSPSARLEHNLHLPVSLIVIPLFALANAGISIDFSSMGETILQPVSLGIIAGLVLGKILGIAGVAWLAIKLGIAKLPEGSTMNQIFGVAFLGGIGFTMSIFVAELAFIGNETLIFQAKVGILCASLFAGLFGFFWLKYVAAVKPKI
;
A
#
# COMPACT_ATOMS: atom_id res chain seq x y z
N MET A 1 2.07 32.01 -31.43
CA MET A 1 2.36 31.03 -32.49
C MET A 1 2.53 29.69 -31.79
N LYS A 2 1.64 28.70 -32.02
CA LYS A 2 1.73 27.39 -31.34
C LYS A 2 2.84 26.58 -31.99
N LEU A 3 3.86 26.23 -31.21
CA LEU A 3 5.04 25.46 -31.62
C LEU A 3 4.78 23.94 -31.73
N TYR A 4 3.55 23.49 -31.49
CA TYR A 4 3.27 22.08 -31.30
C TYR A 4 3.31 21.28 -32.60
N ALA A 5 4.02 20.16 -32.57
CA ALA A 5 3.97 19.16 -33.62
C ALA A 5 2.63 18.38 -33.56
N PRO A 6 2.07 17.89 -34.69
CA PRO A 6 0.68 17.39 -34.75
C PRO A 6 0.34 16.26 -33.76
N TRP A 7 1.33 15.44 -33.40
CA TRP A 7 1.22 14.35 -32.41
C TRP A 7 1.16 14.82 -30.94
N GLU A 8 1.56 16.06 -30.63
CA GLU A 8 1.50 16.59 -29.26
C GLU A 8 0.07 16.89 -28.80
N LYS A 9 -0.89 16.94 -29.73
CA LYS A 9 -2.32 16.95 -29.40
C LYS A 9 -2.77 15.74 -28.58
N ALA A 10 -2.02 14.63 -28.61
CA ALA A 10 -2.28 13.48 -27.74
C ALA A 10 -1.96 13.78 -26.26
N PHE A 11 -1.04 14.71 -25.98
CA PHE A 11 -0.64 15.14 -24.63
C PHE A 11 -1.49 16.31 -24.09
N ASP A 12 -2.28 16.97 -24.93
CA ASP A 12 -3.20 18.05 -24.54
C ASP A 12 -4.45 17.54 -23.78
N LYS A 13 -4.62 16.23 -23.61
CA LYS A 13 -5.65 15.71 -22.71
C LYS A 13 -5.21 15.98 -21.28
N ILE A 14 -5.86 16.95 -20.65
CA ILE A 14 -5.80 17.16 -19.20
C ILE A 14 -6.41 15.90 -18.57
N ALA A 15 -5.56 14.93 -18.25
CA ALA A 15 -5.98 13.75 -17.53
C ALA A 15 -6.41 14.17 -16.12
N THR A 16 -7.57 13.68 -15.70
CA THR A 16 -8.05 13.95 -14.34
C THR A 16 -7.10 13.31 -13.31
N PRO A 17 -7.02 13.81 -12.06
CA PRO A 17 -6.24 13.17 -11.00
C PRO A 17 -6.58 11.68 -10.83
N PHE A 18 -7.85 11.33 -11.04
CA PHE A 18 -8.33 9.96 -11.04
C PHE A 18 -7.74 9.14 -12.20
N GLU A 19 -7.76 9.65 -13.44
CA GLU A 19 -7.13 8.95 -14.58
C GLU A 19 -5.62 8.74 -14.40
N HIS A 20 -4.91 9.73 -13.87
CA HIS A 20 -3.49 9.59 -13.52
C HIS A 20 -3.26 8.50 -12.48
N PHE A 21 -4.09 8.45 -11.43
CA PHE A 21 -4.05 7.40 -10.42
C PHE A 21 -4.29 6.01 -11.04
N LEU A 22 -5.32 5.86 -11.89
CA LEU A 22 -5.63 4.59 -12.57
C LEU A 22 -4.46 4.09 -13.42
N HIS A 23 -3.83 4.97 -14.20
CA HIS A 23 -2.68 4.62 -15.01
C HIS A 23 -1.47 4.21 -14.17
N ALA A 24 -1.20 4.94 -13.07
CA ALA A 24 -0.11 4.60 -12.15
C ALA A 24 -0.34 3.24 -11.48
N GLN A 25 -1.55 2.96 -11.00
CA GLN A 25 -1.90 1.69 -10.35
C GLN A 25 -1.80 0.52 -11.33
N THR A 26 -2.33 0.65 -12.55
CA THR A 26 -2.23 -0.41 -13.57
C THR A 26 -0.78 -0.71 -13.92
N THR A 27 0.06 0.33 -14.05
CA THR A 27 1.50 0.16 -14.32
C THR A 27 2.19 -0.58 -13.17
N THR A 28 1.84 -0.23 -11.93
CA THR A 28 2.33 -0.89 -10.72
C THR A 28 1.96 -2.37 -10.70
N GLY A 29 0.69 -2.72 -10.95
CA GLY A 29 0.24 -4.11 -10.97
C GLY A 29 0.92 -4.96 -12.06
N ILE A 30 1.18 -4.38 -13.24
CA ILE A 30 1.91 -5.08 -14.32
C ILE A 30 3.36 -5.34 -13.92
N ILE A 31 4.05 -4.34 -13.36
CA ILE A 31 5.45 -4.48 -12.92
C ILE A 31 5.56 -5.47 -11.77
N LEU A 32 4.63 -5.43 -10.82
CA LEU A 32 4.54 -6.37 -9.72
C LEU A 32 4.33 -7.81 -10.23
N MET A 33 3.41 -8.02 -11.17
CA MET A 33 3.20 -9.32 -11.81
C MET A 33 4.46 -9.80 -12.52
N PHE A 34 5.12 -8.91 -13.27
CA PHE A 34 6.36 -9.24 -13.97
C PHE A 34 7.46 -9.67 -12.99
N MET A 35 7.70 -8.91 -11.91
CA MET A 35 8.68 -9.27 -10.88
C MET A 35 8.34 -10.57 -10.17
N THR A 36 7.06 -10.84 -9.94
CA THR A 36 6.60 -12.12 -9.36
C THR A 36 6.91 -13.29 -10.28
N ILE A 37 6.63 -13.15 -11.58
CA ILE A 37 6.96 -14.18 -12.58
C ILE A 37 8.47 -14.40 -12.64
N VAL A 38 9.28 -13.33 -12.61
CA VAL A 38 10.73 -13.43 -12.56
C VAL A 38 11.19 -14.17 -11.30
N ALA A 39 10.64 -13.84 -10.12
CA ALA A 39 10.95 -14.53 -8.88
C ALA A 39 10.67 -16.04 -8.96
N LEU A 40 9.50 -16.41 -9.50
CA LEU A 40 9.12 -17.81 -9.70
C LEU A 40 10.04 -18.52 -10.71
N ILE A 41 10.44 -17.85 -11.80
CA ILE A 41 11.38 -18.44 -12.77
C ILE A 41 12.75 -18.66 -12.11
N LEU A 42 13.28 -17.67 -11.41
CA LEU A 42 14.59 -17.77 -10.76
C LEU A 42 14.60 -18.86 -9.68
N ALA A 43 13.52 -18.99 -8.90
CA ALA A 43 13.39 -20.00 -7.85
C ALA A 43 13.22 -21.45 -8.38
N ASN A 44 12.94 -21.64 -9.68
CA ASN A 44 12.63 -22.94 -10.30
C ASN A 44 13.56 -23.29 -11.48
N THR A 45 14.69 -22.59 -11.62
CA THR A 45 15.69 -22.84 -12.67
C THR A 45 17.02 -23.22 -12.03
N PRO A 46 18.06 -23.63 -12.78
CA PRO A 46 19.38 -23.89 -12.21
C PRO A 46 20.02 -22.70 -11.45
N LEU A 47 19.40 -21.51 -11.51
CA LEU A 47 19.79 -20.31 -10.77
C LEU A 47 19.22 -20.24 -9.34
N THR A 48 18.45 -21.24 -8.89
CA THR A 48 17.83 -21.24 -7.54
C THR A 48 18.85 -21.02 -6.43
N ASP A 49 20.00 -21.68 -6.48
CA ASP A 49 21.04 -21.56 -5.45
C ASP A 49 21.65 -20.15 -5.43
N GLU A 50 21.91 -19.56 -6.60
CA GLU A 50 22.43 -18.20 -6.72
C GLU A 50 21.42 -17.16 -6.26
N TYR A 51 20.14 -17.36 -6.63
CA TYR A 51 19.02 -16.52 -6.20
C TYR A 51 18.85 -16.55 -4.68
N ALA A 52 18.82 -17.74 -4.07
CA ALA A 52 18.74 -17.88 -2.62
C ALA A 52 19.97 -17.28 -1.93
N HIS A 53 21.18 -17.58 -2.42
CA HIS A 53 22.42 -17.05 -1.86
C HIS A 53 22.43 -15.51 -1.89
N PHE A 54 21.97 -14.88 -2.98
CA PHE A 54 21.88 -13.42 -3.06
C PHE A 54 21.04 -12.84 -1.92
N PHE A 55 19.81 -13.32 -1.73
CA PHE A 55 18.93 -12.77 -0.69
C PHE A 55 19.35 -13.13 0.74
N HIS A 56 20.03 -14.28 0.94
CA HIS A 56 20.58 -14.69 2.23
C HIS A 56 22.00 -14.16 2.50
N THR A 57 22.57 -13.36 1.60
CA THR A 57 23.86 -12.70 1.85
C THR A 57 23.72 -11.71 3.02
N ASN A 58 24.59 -11.82 4.02
CA ASN A 58 24.62 -10.91 5.17
C ASN A 58 25.29 -9.58 4.82
N VAL A 59 24.67 -8.50 5.29
CA VAL A 59 25.24 -7.15 5.25
C VAL A 59 25.54 -6.75 6.69
N ASP A 60 26.83 -6.75 7.02
CA ASP A 60 27.31 -6.52 8.39
C ASP A 60 27.78 -5.07 8.56
N PHE A 61 27.18 -4.38 9.53
CA PHE A 61 27.60 -3.05 9.97
C PHE A 61 28.25 -3.17 11.35
N ASN A 62 29.56 -2.93 11.39
CA ASN A 62 30.37 -3.03 12.61
C ASN A 62 30.87 -1.65 13.01
N VAL A 63 30.47 -1.17 14.20
CA VAL A 63 30.93 0.10 14.77
C VAL A 63 31.38 -0.14 16.22
N GLY A 64 32.70 -0.31 16.42
CA GLY A 64 33.25 -0.61 17.74
C GLY A 64 32.80 -1.99 18.24
N SER A 65 32.12 -2.03 19.39
CA SER A 65 31.54 -3.26 19.96
C SER A 65 30.11 -3.56 19.49
N TRP A 66 29.52 -2.67 18.71
CA TRP A 66 28.17 -2.85 18.17
C TRP A 66 28.25 -3.50 16.80
N THR A 67 27.46 -4.57 16.62
CA THR A 67 27.43 -5.39 15.40
C THR A 67 25.97 -5.57 14.99
N LEU A 68 25.62 -5.10 13.80
CA LEU A 68 24.32 -5.35 13.17
C LEU A 68 24.55 -6.16 11.90
N SER A 69 24.13 -7.43 11.92
CA SER A 69 24.29 -8.37 10.82
C SER A 69 22.91 -8.85 10.39
N ASN A 70 22.46 -8.44 9.21
CA ASN A 70 21.17 -8.81 8.67
C ASN A 70 21.29 -9.20 7.19
N THR A 71 20.46 -10.14 6.74
CA THR A 71 20.42 -10.57 5.34
C THR A 71 19.84 -9.48 4.44
N ILE A 72 20.17 -9.51 3.14
CA ILE A 72 19.52 -8.65 2.14
C ILE A 72 17.99 -8.81 2.20
N HIS A 73 17.51 -10.05 2.37
CA HIS A 73 16.08 -10.34 2.56
C HIS A 73 15.48 -9.56 3.75
N HIS A 74 16.15 -9.56 4.89
CA HIS A 74 15.70 -8.82 6.07
C HIS A 74 15.70 -7.29 5.83
N TRP A 75 16.72 -6.74 5.17
CA TRP A 75 16.76 -5.30 4.82
C TRP A 75 15.62 -4.89 3.86
N ILE A 76 15.24 -5.76 2.93
CA ILE A 76 14.08 -5.55 2.07
C ILE A 76 12.79 -5.58 2.91
N ASN A 77 12.64 -6.58 3.77
CA ASN A 77 11.40 -6.80 4.52
C ASN A 77 11.18 -5.78 5.64
N ASP A 78 12.22 -5.36 6.36
CA ASP A 78 12.06 -4.41 7.47
C ASP A 78 12.37 -2.97 7.07
N GLY A 79 13.36 -2.78 6.20
CA GLY A 79 13.80 -1.47 5.73
C GLY A 79 12.89 -0.91 4.63
N LEU A 80 12.76 -1.63 3.51
CA LEU A 80 11.95 -1.13 2.40
C LEU A 80 10.45 -1.11 2.73
N MET A 81 9.94 -2.13 3.44
CA MET A 81 8.52 -2.09 3.85
C MET A 81 8.23 -0.97 4.85
N ALA A 82 9.19 -0.48 5.62
CA ALA A 82 8.96 0.72 6.44
C ALA A 82 8.62 1.95 5.57
N PHE A 83 9.18 2.07 4.36
CA PHE A 83 8.77 3.10 3.41
C PHE A 83 7.38 2.86 2.84
N PHE A 84 7.02 1.59 2.56
CA PHE A 84 5.66 1.23 2.14
C PHE A 84 4.65 1.62 3.21
N PHE A 85 4.85 1.18 4.45
CA PHE A 85 3.97 1.51 5.57
C PHE A 85 3.98 2.99 5.93
N PHE A 86 5.07 3.72 5.66
CA PHE A 86 5.08 5.17 5.77
C PHE A 86 4.11 5.84 4.79
N ILE A 87 4.07 5.40 3.53
CA ILE A 87 3.09 5.90 2.56
C ILE A 87 1.67 5.51 2.95
N VAL A 88 1.46 4.26 3.34
CA VAL A 88 0.16 3.79 3.85
C VAL A 88 -0.27 4.67 5.04
N GLY A 89 0.64 5.02 5.94
CA GLY A 89 0.37 5.93 7.05
C GLY A 89 -0.02 7.36 6.61
N LEU A 90 0.61 7.89 5.54
CA LEU A 90 0.22 9.18 4.96
C LEU A 90 -1.17 9.11 4.33
N GLU A 91 -1.48 8.03 3.62
CA GLU A 91 -2.75 7.80 2.95
C GLU A 91 -3.90 7.61 3.96
N ILE A 92 -3.71 6.78 4.99
CA ILE A 92 -4.65 6.62 6.12
C ILE A 92 -4.96 7.99 6.73
N LYS A 93 -3.91 8.79 6.99
CA LYS A 93 -4.06 10.11 7.59
C LYS A 93 -4.84 11.06 6.68
N ARG A 94 -4.55 11.06 5.37
CA ARG A 94 -5.27 11.87 4.39
C ARG A 94 -6.74 11.48 4.35
N GLU A 95 -7.06 10.19 4.28
CA GLU A 95 -8.43 9.69 4.21
C GLU A 95 -9.25 10.09 5.43
N ILE A 96 -8.68 9.99 6.63
CA ILE A 96 -9.36 10.36 7.88
C ILE A 96 -9.60 11.88 7.95
N LEU A 97 -8.66 12.70 7.47
CA LEU A 97 -8.73 14.16 7.63
C LEU A 97 -9.57 14.85 6.55
N VAL A 98 -9.43 14.43 5.28
CA VAL A 98 -9.99 15.15 4.12
C VAL A 98 -10.60 14.21 3.07
N GLY A 99 -10.41 12.89 3.18
CA GLY A 99 -10.91 11.92 2.22
C GLY A 99 -12.28 11.32 2.58
N GLU A 100 -12.57 10.14 2.04
CA GLU A 100 -13.87 9.49 2.16
C GLU A 100 -14.14 8.99 3.60
N LEU A 101 -13.08 8.66 4.34
CA LEU A 101 -13.19 8.25 5.74
C LEU A 101 -13.53 9.42 6.68
N SER A 102 -13.40 10.68 6.23
CA SER A 102 -13.79 11.85 7.02
C SER A 102 -15.32 11.98 7.14
N ASN A 103 -16.08 11.41 6.20
CA ASN A 103 -17.53 11.38 6.23
C ASN A 103 -18.04 10.04 6.76
N ILE A 104 -18.42 10.01 8.04
CA ILE A 104 -18.86 8.79 8.74
C ILE A 104 -19.95 8.01 7.97
N LYS A 105 -20.86 8.69 7.26
CA LYS A 105 -21.97 8.02 6.55
C LYS A 105 -21.49 7.24 5.32
N VAL A 106 -20.44 7.73 4.67
CA VAL A 106 -19.83 7.10 3.50
C VAL A 106 -18.81 6.06 3.94
N ALA A 107 -18.02 6.39 4.97
CA ALA A 107 -16.99 5.53 5.56
C ALA A 107 -17.53 4.24 6.20
N LEU A 108 -18.78 4.24 6.67
CA LEU A 108 -19.32 3.15 7.47
C LEU A 108 -19.39 1.81 6.72
N LEU A 109 -19.73 1.82 5.42
CA LEU A 109 -19.77 0.58 4.64
C LEU A 109 -18.37 -0.02 4.47
N PRO A 110 -17.35 0.71 3.94
CA PRO A 110 -15.99 0.19 3.87
C PRO A 110 -15.45 -0.29 5.22
N ILE A 111 -15.64 0.47 6.30
CA ILE A 111 -15.12 0.11 7.63
C ILE A 111 -15.75 -1.19 8.14
N LEU A 112 -17.07 -1.33 8.08
CA LEU A 112 -17.75 -2.55 8.53
C LEU A 112 -17.35 -3.75 7.67
N SER A 113 -17.27 -3.56 6.36
CA SER A 113 -16.82 -4.59 5.42
C SER A 113 -15.38 -5.02 5.66
N ALA A 114 -14.47 -4.09 5.95
CA ALA A 114 -13.08 -4.38 6.29
C ALA A 114 -12.97 -5.14 7.61
N VAL A 115 -13.65 -4.69 8.67
CA VAL A 115 -13.68 -5.40 9.96
C VAL A 115 -14.20 -6.83 9.79
N GLY A 116 -15.28 -7.04 9.03
CA GLY A 116 -15.77 -8.37 8.68
C GLY A 116 -14.76 -9.17 7.83
N GLY A 117 -14.15 -8.50 6.86
CA GLY A 117 -13.13 -9.00 5.95
C GLY A 117 -11.79 -9.31 6.63
N MET A 118 -11.55 -8.89 7.86
CA MET A 118 -10.42 -9.29 8.68
C MET A 118 -10.79 -10.40 9.67
N ALA A 119 -11.91 -10.21 10.39
CA ALA A 119 -12.31 -11.10 11.46
C ALA A 119 -12.70 -12.49 10.96
N LEU A 120 -13.48 -12.60 9.88
CA LEU A 120 -13.92 -13.91 9.38
C LEU A 120 -12.77 -14.75 8.78
N PRO A 121 -11.85 -14.21 7.97
CA PRO A 121 -10.67 -14.97 7.54
C PRO A 121 -9.82 -15.49 8.70
N ALA A 122 -9.57 -14.65 9.70
CA ALA A 122 -8.81 -15.03 10.89
C ALA A 122 -9.50 -16.18 11.64
N LEU A 123 -10.80 -16.08 11.88
CA LEU A 123 -11.57 -17.13 12.56
C LEU A 123 -11.59 -18.44 11.77
N ILE A 124 -11.73 -18.37 10.44
CA ILE A 124 -11.70 -19.56 9.58
C ILE A 124 -10.32 -20.22 9.66
N TYR A 125 -9.23 -19.44 9.56
CA TYR A 125 -7.88 -19.97 9.70
C TYR A 125 -7.67 -20.65 11.05
N MET A 126 -8.03 -19.97 12.14
CA MET A 126 -7.90 -20.50 13.49
C MET A 126 -8.68 -21.80 13.67
N SER A 127 -9.90 -21.90 13.13
CA SER A 127 -10.69 -23.12 13.24
C SER A 127 -10.06 -24.34 12.56
N ILE A 128 -9.22 -24.11 11.54
CA ILE A 128 -8.48 -25.17 10.82
C ILE A 128 -7.14 -25.48 11.50
N ASN A 129 -6.46 -24.47 12.05
CA ASN A 129 -5.08 -24.58 12.56
C ASN A 129 -4.97 -24.59 14.10
N ASN A 130 -6.07 -24.60 14.83
CA ASN A 130 -6.05 -24.66 16.30
C ASN A 130 -5.32 -25.92 16.79
N GLY A 131 -4.31 -25.76 17.64
CA GLY A 131 -3.52 -26.86 18.17
C GLY A 131 -2.52 -27.47 17.17
N THR A 132 -2.32 -26.86 16.00
CA THR A 132 -1.25 -27.23 15.07
C THR A 132 -0.06 -26.27 15.21
N ALA A 133 1.09 -26.63 14.64
CA ALA A 133 2.26 -25.73 14.59
C ALA A 133 1.98 -24.42 13.83
N GLY A 134 0.91 -24.37 13.03
CA GLY A 134 0.51 -23.20 12.24
C GLY A 134 -0.37 -22.20 12.99
N GLU A 135 -0.77 -22.44 14.24
CA GLU A 135 -1.77 -21.62 14.95
C GLU A 135 -1.45 -20.12 14.95
N HIS A 136 -0.18 -19.75 15.05
CA HIS A 136 0.29 -18.36 15.02
C HIS A 136 0.04 -17.64 13.68
N GLY A 137 -0.26 -18.34 12.58
CA GLY A 137 -0.49 -17.77 11.25
C GLY A 137 -1.86 -17.12 11.01
N TRP A 138 -2.67 -16.89 12.04
CA TRP A 138 -4.06 -16.42 11.88
C TRP A 138 -4.20 -15.03 11.25
N GLY A 139 -3.17 -14.17 11.34
CA GLY A 139 -3.14 -12.87 10.68
C GLY A 139 -2.89 -12.95 9.17
N ILE A 140 -2.39 -14.07 8.64
CA ILE A 140 -2.00 -14.18 7.22
C ILE A 140 -3.18 -13.89 6.26
N PRO A 141 -4.37 -14.50 6.42
CA PRO A 141 -5.48 -14.29 5.50
C PRO A 141 -6.29 -13.01 5.78
N MET A 142 -5.85 -12.13 6.68
CA MET A 142 -6.55 -10.86 6.97
C MET A 142 -6.24 -9.76 5.96
N ALA A 143 -5.07 -9.82 5.32
CA ALA A 143 -4.55 -8.72 4.52
C ALA A 143 -5.04 -8.75 3.06
N THR A 144 -5.03 -7.59 2.41
CA THR A 144 -5.42 -7.41 1.00
C THR A 144 -4.30 -6.66 0.28
N ASP A 145 -3.80 -7.18 -0.83
CA ASP A 145 -2.87 -6.49 -1.71
C ASP A 145 -3.61 -5.44 -2.56
N ILE A 146 -3.52 -4.19 -2.12
CA ILE A 146 -4.12 -3.02 -2.76
C ILE A 146 -3.75 -2.92 -4.24
N ALA A 147 -2.48 -3.11 -4.58
CA ALA A 147 -1.98 -2.88 -5.93
C ALA A 147 -2.60 -3.87 -6.91
N PHE A 148 -2.67 -5.16 -6.56
CA PHE A 148 -3.30 -6.16 -7.41
C PHE A 148 -4.83 -6.04 -7.44
N ALA A 149 -5.47 -5.80 -6.28
CA ALA A 149 -6.92 -5.69 -6.20
C ALA A 149 -7.44 -4.51 -7.03
N ILE A 150 -6.80 -3.34 -6.92
CA ILE A 150 -7.14 -2.16 -7.73
C ILE A 150 -6.81 -2.44 -9.20
N SER A 151 -5.63 -2.96 -9.52
CA SER A 151 -5.26 -3.23 -10.91
C SER A 151 -6.27 -4.15 -11.60
N ALA A 152 -6.70 -5.23 -10.94
CA ALA A 152 -7.72 -6.13 -11.46
C ALA A 152 -9.07 -5.42 -11.68
N LEU A 153 -9.50 -4.57 -10.74
CA LEU A 153 -10.73 -3.80 -10.85
C LEU A 153 -10.67 -2.78 -12.01
N VAL A 154 -9.54 -2.09 -12.14
CA VAL A 154 -9.32 -1.01 -13.13
C VAL A 154 -9.20 -1.55 -14.56
N LEU A 155 -8.70 -2.78 -14.75
CA LEU A 155 -8.68 -3.45 -16.06
C LEU A 155 -10.08 -3.65 -16.66
N LEU A 156 -11.15 -3.56 -15.87
CA LEU A 156 -12.53 -3.60 -16.35
C LEU A 156 -12.97 -2.27 -17.00
N GLY A 157 -12.17 -1.20 -16.85
CA GLY A 157 -12.39 0.12 -17.43
C GLY A 157 -13.75 0.70 -17.08
N ASN A 158 -14.46 1.19 -18.09
CA ASN A 158 -15.74 1.90 -17.95
C ASN A 158 -16.91 1.03 -17.44
N ARG A 159 -16.68 -0.26 -17.18
CA ARG A 159 -17.70 -1.18 -16.61
C ARG A 159 -17.90 -0.94 -15.11
N VAL A 160 -16.91 -0.37 -14.43
CA VAL A 160 -16.92 -0.16 -12.98
C VAL A 160 -17.16 1.32 -12.67
N SER A 161 -17.99 1.62 -11.66
CA SER A 161 -18.18 3.00 -11.21
C SER A 161 -16.97 3.49 -10.40
N PRO A 162 -16.62 4.79 -10.48
CA PRO A 162 -15.57 5.36 -9.63
C PRO A 162 -15.83 5.12 -8.13
N ALA A 163 -17.09 5.17 -7.71
CA ALA A 163 -17.49 4.90 -6.33
C ALA A 163 -17.18 3.46 -5.86
N LEU A 164 -17.13 2.48 -6.78
CA LEU A 164 -16.74 1.11 -6.44
C LEU A 164 -15.21 1.00 -6.27
N VAL A 165 -14.43 1.77 -7.05
CA VAL A 165 -12.97 1.87 -6.88
C VAL A 165 -12.65 2.52 -5.54
N THR A 166 -13.30 3.64 -5.21
CA THR A 166 -13.09 4.29 -3.90
C THR A 166 -13.52 3.41 -2.73
N PHE A 167 -14.59 2.62 -2.88
CA PHE A 167 -14.98 1.61 -1.89
C PHE A 167 -13.86 0.57 -1.65
N LEU A 168 -13.28 0.00 -2.71
CA LEU A 168 -12.20 -0.99 -2.58
C LEU A 168 -10.93 -0.37 -1.97
N VAL A 169 -10.57 0.85 -2.38
CA VAL A 169 -9.44 1.60 -1.80
C VAL A 169 -9.65 1.80 -0.30
N ALA A 170 -10.81 2.33 0.11
CA ALA A 170 -11.11 2.58 1.51
C ALA A 170 -11.15 1.28 2.34
N LEU A 171 -11.72 0.20 1.80
CA LEU A 171 -11.72 -1.12 2.43
C LEU A 171 -10.29 -1.60 2.68
N ALA A 172 -9.44 -1.54 1.66
CA ALA A 172 -8.10 -2.08 1.75
C ALA A 172 -7.18 -1.23 2.65
N ILE A 173 -7.38 0.10 2.71
CA ILE A 173 -6.70 0.98 3.69
C ILE A 173 -7.08 0.59 5.13
N VAL A 174 -8.36 0.29 5.39
CA VAL A 174 -8.81 -0.13 6.73
C VAL A 174 -8.26 -1.52 7.07
N ASP A 175 -8.27 -2.44 6.12
CA ASP A 175 -7.65 -3.77 6.27
C ASP A 175 -6.15 -3.65 6.59
N ASP A 176 -5.40 -2.81 5.87
CA ASP A 176 -3.97 -2.60 6.08
C ASP A 176 -3.68 -1.95 7.44
N LEU A 177 -4.47 -0.94 7.84
CA LEU A 177 -4.37 -0.35 9.18
C LEU A 177 -4.61 -1.42 10.26
N GLY A 178 -5.65 -2.23 10.08
CA GLY A 178 -5.95 -3.31 11.00
C GLY A 178 -4.82 -4.35 11.04
N ALA A 179 -4.26 -4.70 9.88
CA ALA A 179 -3.14 -5.63 9.78
C ALA A 179 -1.91 -5.11 10.51
N VAL A 180 -1.56 -3.83 10.36
CA VAL A 180 -0.46 -3.18 11.10
C VAL A 180 -0.67 -3.29 12.60
N VAL A 181 -1.88 -3.02 13.09
CA VAL A 181 -2.19 -3.12 14.52
C VAL A 181 -2.06 -4.56 15.01
N VAL A 182 -2.54 -5.53 14.24
CA VAL A 182 -2.40 -6.95 14.57
C VAL A 182 -0.93 -7.37 14.61
N ILE A 183 -0.13 -6.96 13.63
CA ILE A 183 1.34 -7.18 13.58
C ILE A 183 2.01 -6.62 14.85
N ALA A 184 1.68 -5.39 15.21
CA ALA A 184 2.25 -4.72 16.38
C ALA A 184 1.95 -5.45 17.70
N VAL A 185 0.74 -5.98 17.84
CA VAL A 185 0.27 -6.55 19.12
C VAL A 185 0.59 -8.04 19.25
N PHE A 186 0.47 -8.81 18.18
CA PHE A 186 0.47 -10.28 18.26
C PHE A 186 1.73 -10.95 17.72
N TYR A 187 2.51 -10.28 16.89
CA TYR A 187 3.70 -10.85 16.26
C TYR A 187 5.00 -10.31 16.85
N THR A 188 4.93 -9.45 17.86
CA THR A 188 6.11 -8.87 18.53
C THR A 188 6.75 -9.93 19.42
N GLU A 189 8.03 -10.23 19.21
CA GLU A 189 8.75 -11.31 19.91
C GLU A 189 9.10 -10.95 21.36
N GLN A 190 10.17 -10.18 21.54
CA GLN A 190 10.74 -9.81 22.84
C GLN A 190 11.00 -8.32 22.87
N ILE A 191 10.42 -7.65 23.86
CA ILE A 191 10.51 -6.19 23.96
C ILE A 191 11.73 -5.81 24.78
N GLN A 192 12.74 -5.23 24.13
CA GLN A 192 13.80 -4.54 24.83
C GLN A 192 13.34 -3.13 25.22
N MET A 193 13.20 -2.90 26.52
CA MET A 193 12.61 -1.66 27.04
C MET A 193 13.45 -0.40 26.75
N PHE A 194 14.78 -0.53 26.69
CA PHE A 194 15.65 0.63 26.48
C PHE A 194 15.56 1.19 25.05
N PRO A 195 15.76 0.39 23.98
CA PRO A 195 15.50 0.85 22.61
C PRO A 195 14.04 1.31 22.43
N LEU A 196 13.06 0.62 23.03
CA LEU A 196 11.66 1.05 22.97
C LEU A 196 11.45 2.45 23.56
N ALA A 197 12.08 2.77 24.68
CA ALA A 197 12.00 4.11 25.28
C ALA A 197 12.62 5.18 24.36
N LEU A 198 13.72 4.85 23.65
CA LEU A 198 14.33 5.74 22.66
C LEU A 198 13.46 5.93 21.41
N ALA A 199 12.75 4.89 20.97
CA ALA A 199 11.75 4.98 19.91
C ALA A 199 10.59 5.90 20.35
N GLY A 200 10.09 5.74 21.58
CA GLY A 200 9.07 6.62 22.16
C GLY A 200 9.51 8.08 22.27
N LEU A 201 10.76 8.31 22.68
CA LEU A 201 11.36 9.66 22.72
C LEU A 201 11.44 10.27 21.31
N SER A 202 11.88 9.50 20.32
CA SER A 202 11.94 9.92 18.92
C SER A 202 10.55 10.31 18.41
N PHE A 203 9.52 9.53 18.72
CA PHE A 203 8.14 9.89 18.40
C PHE A 203 7.70 11.22 19.02
N LEU A 204 8.01 11.45 20.31
CA LEU A 204 7.69 12.72 20.98
C LEU A 204 8.41 13.92 20.34
N ILE A 205 9.63 13.73 19.85
CA ILE A 205 10.36 14.75 19.09
C ILE A 205 9.64 15.05 17.76
N LEU A 206 9.22 14.03 17.01
CA LEU A 206 8.46 14.21 15.77
C LEU A 206 7.14 14.98 16.01
N VAL A 207 6.41 14.62 17.08
CA VAL A 207 5.19 15.32 17.48
C VAL A 207 5.48 16.78 17.86
N SER A 208 6.60 17.03 18.56
CA SER A 208 7.03 18.38 18.93
C SER A 208 7.32 19.23 17.70
N PHE A 209 8.03 18.69 16.70
CA PHE A 209 8.24 19.38 15.42
C PHE A 209 6.93 19.81 14.77
N ASN A 210 5.92 18.92 14.76
CA ASN A 210 4.61 19.23 14.20
C ASN A 210 3.90 20.31 15.00
N ARG A 211 3.94 20.23 16.34
CA ARG A 211 3.32 21.23 17.22
C ARG A 211 3.95 22.60 17.08
N PHE A 212 5.27 22.68 16.85
CA PHE A 212 5.99 23.92 16.59
C PHE A 212 5.83 24.44 15.14
N GLY A 213 5.10 23.73 14.28
CA GLY A 213 4.85 24.17 12.91
C GLY A 213 6.06 24.03 11.98
N ILE A 214 6.94 23.07 12.22
CA ILE A 214 8.06 22.78 11.32
C ILE A 214 7.50 22.09 10.06
N HIS A 215 7.43 22.81 8.94
CA HIS A 215 6.98 22.25 7.66
C HIS A 215 8.11 21.61 6.82
N MET A 216 9.36 21.71 7.28
CA MET A 216 10.51 21.07 6.65
C MET A 216 10.46 19.56 6.88
N ILE A 217 10.59 18.76 5.83
CA ILE A 217 10.48 17.29 5.90
C ILE A 217 11.74 16.64 6.50
N LEU A 218 12.92 17.19 6.19
CA LEU A 218 14.21 16.58 6.54
C LEU A 218 14.36 16.24 8.05
N PRO A 219 13.97 17.11 9.00
CA PRO A 219 14.01 16.77 10.42
C PRO A 219 13.14 15.56 10.79
N TYR A 220 11.94 15.43 10.18
CA TYR A 220 11.08 14.28 10.42
C TYR A 220 11.71 12.99 9.88
N PHE A 221 12.35 13.07 8.72
CA PHE A 221 13.01 11.92 8.12
C PHE A 221 14.18 11.43 8.97
N ILE A 222 15.05 12.34 9.43
CA ILE A 222 16.21 11.98 10.27
C ILE A 222 15.77 11.34 11.59
N VAL A 223 14.82 11.95 12.29
CA VAL A 223 14.32 11.41 13.57
C VAL A 223 13.50 10.13 13.34
N GLY A 224 12.75 10.05 12.24
CA GLY A 224 12.01 8.85 11.83
C GLY A 224 12.93 7.66 11.55
N LEU A 225 14.07 7.88 10.87
CA LEU A 225 15.10 6.85 10.68
C LEU A 225 15.69 6.39 12.02
N GLY A 226 15.97 7.31 12.94
CA GLY A 226 16.39 6.96 14.29
C GLY A 226 15.34 6.14 15.03
N MET A 227 14.06 6.52 14.93
CA MET A 227 12.95 5.76 15.50
C MET A 227 12.85 4.35 14.92
N TRP A 228 12.95 4.21 13.59
CA TRP A 228 12.97 2.91 12.91
C TRP A 228 14.09 2.01 13.43
N PHE A 229 15.30 2.56 13.55
CA PHE A 229 16.46 1.86 14.10
C PHE A 229 16.22 1.39 15.54
N PHE A 230 15.69 2.26 16.40
CA PHE A 230 15.37 1.89 17.78
C PHE A 230 14.23 0.87 17.87
N MET A 231 13.28 0.88 16.94
CA MET A 231 12.24 -0.14 16.87
C MET A 231 12.81 -1.50 16.48
N LEU A 232 13.69 -1.55 15.47
CA LEU A 232 14.41 -2.76 15.07
C LEU A 232 15.14 -3.42 16.25
N GLU A 233 15.89 -2.64 17.03
CA GLU A 233 16.60 -3.12 18.23
C GLU A 233 15.65 -3.44 19.41
N SER A 234 14.44 -2.86 19.44
CA SER A 234 13.47 -3.09 20.51
C SER A 234 12.73 -4.42 20.40
N GLY A 235 12.82 -5.09 19.25
CA GLY A 235 12.02 -6.29 18.92
C GLY A 235 10.58 -5.99 18.49
N VAL A 236 10.16 -4.71 18.50
CA VAL A 236 8.92 -4.27 17.83
C VAL A 236 9.20 -4.11 16.33
N HIS A 237 8.30 -4.59 15.47
CA HIS A 237 8.47 -4.52 14.02
C HIS A 237 8.80 -3.11 13.53
N ALA A 238 9.96 -2.99 12.88
CA ALA A 238 10.47 -1.71 12.41
C ALA A 238 9.55 -1.05 11.37
N THR A 239 8.74 -1.84 10.66
CA THR A 239 7.76 -1.35 9.67
C THR A 239 6.69 -0.43 10.26
N ILE A 240 6.31 -0.63 11.53
CA ILE A 240 5.34 0.21 12.24
C ILE A 240 5.90 1.63 12.43
N ALA A 241 7.22 1.79 12.48
CA ALA A 241 7.87 3.09 12.57
C ALA A 241 7.47 4.01 11.41
N GLY A 242 7.29 3.44 10.21
CA GLY A 242 6.80 4.16 9.03
C GLY A 242 5.43 4.79 9.28
N VAL A 243 4.46 3.98 9.72
CA VAL A 243 3.10 4.48 10.00
C VAL A 243 3.11 5.56 11.08
N ILE A 244 3.81 5.31 12.19
CA ILE A 244 3.89 6.24 13.33
C ILE A 244 4.54 7.57 12.90
N ALA A 245 5.62 7.52 12.12
CA ALA A 245 6.29 8.71 11.61
C ALA A 245 5.38 9.52 10.68
N ALA A 246 4.64 8.86 9.78
CA ALA A 246 3.68 9.50 8.89
C ALA A 246 2.57 10.23 9.67
N MET A 247 2.08 9.63 10.76
CA MET A 247 1.09 10.26 11.65
C MET A 247 1.63 11.54 12.32
N ALA A 248 2.94 11.68 12.49
CA ALA A 248 3.54 12.89 13.04
C ALA A 248 3.75 14.02 12.02
N ILE A 249 3.69 13.77 10.70
CA ILE A 249 3.97 14.79 9.67
C ILE A 249 2.83 15.82 9.54
N PRO A 250 3.10 17.13 9.37
CA PRO A 250 2.03 18.12 9.26
C PRO A 250 1.11 17.91 8.04
N SER A 251 -0.21 17.96 8.28
CA SER A 251 -1.25 17.85 7.25
C SER A 251 -1.97 19.16 6.95
N LYS A 252 -1.52 20.26 7.56
CA LYS A 252 -1.99 21.61 7.23
C LYS A 252 -1.03 22.28 6.23
N PRO A 253 -1.55 22.99 5.22
CA PRO A 253 -0.71 23.73 4.29
C PRO A 253 -0.07 24.95 4.97
N LYS A 254 1.01 25.45 4.38
CA LYS A 254 1.75 26.63 4.89
C LYS A 254 1.00 27.92 4.57
N LEU A 255 0.32 27.98 3.43
CA LEU A 255 -0.50 29.10 3.00
C LEU A 255 -1.97 28.69 2.89
N THR A 256 -2.86 29.64 3.21
CA THR A 256 -4.29 29.47 2.99
C THR A 256 -4.61 29.55 1.50
N PRO A 257 -5.50 28.68 0.97
CA PRO A 257 -5.88 28.71 -0.45
C PRO A 257 -6.54 30.02 -0.90
N SER A 258 -7.11 30.81 0.01
CA SER A 258 -7.85 32.05 -0.28
C SER A 258 -7.01 33.09 -1.01
N ASP A 259 -5.71 33.16 -0.72
CA ASP A 259 -4.82 34.20 -1.21
C ASP A 259 -4.08 33.77 -2.48
N PHE A 260 -4.09 32.47 -2.80
CA PHE A 260 -3.35 31.88 -3.90
C PHE A 260 -3.69 32.54 -5.24
N THR A 261 -4.97 32.71 -5.56
CA THR A 261 -5.41 33.25 -6.84
C THR A 261 -4.89 34.67 -7.09
N ASN A 262 -4.96 35.53 -6.06
CA ASN A 262 -4.53 36.92 -6.18
C ASN A 262 -3.00 37.02 -6.33
N ARG A 263 -2.25 36.24 -5.54
CA ARG A 263 -0.78 36.23 -5.60
C ARG A 263 -0.25 35.67 -6.91
N THR A 264 -0.85 34.57 -7.39
CA THR A 264 -0.50 33.97 -8.69
C THR A 264 -0.83 34.91 -9.84
N ARG A 265 -1.97 35.61 -9.82
CA ARG A 265 -2.31 36.61 -10.85
C ARG A 265 -1.27 37.74 -10.88
N ASN A 266 -0.91 38.29 -9.72
CA ASN A 266 0.09 39.36 -9.66
C ASN A 266 1.45 38.91 -10.23
N LYS A 267 1.88 37.66 -9.97
CA LYS A 267 3.11 37.09 -10.54
C LYS A 267 3.01 36.85 -12.05
N LEU A 268 1.85 36.44 -12.55
CA LEU A 268 1.61 36.32 -14.00
C LEU A 268 1.65 37.68 -14.69
N ASP A 269 1.06 38.71 -14.09
CA ASP A 269 1.13 40.08 -14.61
C ASP A 269 2.60 40.56 -14.63
N GLU A 270 3.40 40.21 -13.62
CA GLU A 270 4.85 40.48 -13.60
C GLU A 270 5.60 39.71 -14.70
N TYR A 271 5.23 38.45 -14.95
CA TYR A 271 5.82 37.61 -15.99
C TYR A 271 5.63 38.21 -17.39
N ASP A 272 4.44 38.75 -17.67
CA ASP A 272 4.07 39.35 -18.95
C ASP A 272 4.80 40.68 -19.24
N ASN A 273 5.31 41.34 -18.20
CA ASN A 273 6.09 42.58 -18.34
C ASN A 273 7.51 42.37 -18.87
N TYR A 274 7.99 41.13 -18.97
CA TYR A 274 9.32 40.83 -19.51
C TYR A 274 9.25 40.42 -20.98
N PRO A 275 10.10 41.00 -21.85
CA PRO A 275 10.10 40.67 -23.27
C PRO A 275 10.55 39.21 -23.49
N VAL A 276 9.84 38.50 -24.36
CA VAL A 276 10.27 37.18 -24.84
C VAL A 276 11.54 37.39 -25.65
N THR A 277 12.65 36.72 -25.28
CA THR A 277 13.90 36.85 -26.02
C THR A 277 13.74 36.34 -27.45
N THR A 278 14.52 36.90 -28.38
CA THR A 278 14.42 36.67 -29.84
C THR A 278 14.54 35.21 -30.26
N ASP A 279 15.12 34.33 -29.42
CA ASP A 279 15.31 32.90 -29.67
C ASP A 279 14.29 31.99 -28.96
N HIS A 280 13.10 32.51 -28.63
CA HIS A 280 12.06 31.77 -27.88
C HIS A 280 12.51 31.24 -26.51
N MET A 281 13.63 31.75 -25.98
CA MET A 281 14.12 31.38 -24.65
C MET A 281 13.48 32.25 -23.57
N LEU A 282 13.24 31.63 -22.42
CA LEU A 282 12.73 32.31 -21.23
C LEU A 282 13.77 33.30 -20.72
N HIS A 283 13.33 34.54 -20.45
CA HIS A 283 14.15 35.51 -19.74
C HIS A 283 14.46 34.99 -18.32
N GLU A 284 15.65 35.27 -17.77
CA GLU A 284 16.06 34.73 -16.46
C GLU A 284 15.07 35.12 -15.33
N LYS A 285 14.55 36.34 -15.38
CA LYS A 285 13.47 36.81 -14.48
C LYS A 285 12.15 36.09 -14.66
N GLN A 286 11.76 35.75 -15.90
CA GLN A 286 10.56 34.95 -16.15
C GLN A 286 10.71 33.54 -15.55
N LYS A 287 11.91 32.93 -15.66
CA LYS A 287 12.22 31.66 -15.00
C LYS A 287 12.11 31.76 -13.48
N ALA A 288 12.64 32.81 -12.86
CA ALA A 288 12.52 33.03 -11.41
C ALA A 288 11.04 33.19 -10.97
N ILE A 289 10.23 33.90 -11.75
CA ILE A 289 8.79 34.04 -11.47
C ILE A 289 8.08 32.70 -11.56
N LEU A 290 8.37 31.88 -12.58
CA LEU A 290 7.80 30.53 -12.70
C LEU A 290 8.18 29.64 -11.52
N LEU A 291 9.44 29.67 -11.06
CA LEU A 291 9.87 28.96 -9.85
C LEU A 291 9.13 29.46 -8.61
N ASN A 292 8.94 30.77 -8.47
CA ASN A 292 8.16 31.35 -7.37
C ASN A 292 6.66 30.98 -7.42
N ILE A 293 6.08 30.80 -8.61
CA ILE A 293 4.71 30.30 -8.77
C ILE A 293 4.66 28.82 -8.37
N GLN A 294 5.66 28.03 -8.78
CA GLN A 294 5.78 26.63 -8.39
C GLN A 294 5.89 26.46 -6.87
N ASP A 295 6.74 27.25 -6.20
CA ASP A 295 6.86 27.25 -4.73
C ASP A 295 5.53 27.62 -4.04
N GLU A 296 4.77 28.53 -4.65
CA GLU A 296 3.48 28.96 -4.13
C GLU A 296 2.42 27.86 -4.29
N ILE A 297 2.37 27.19 -5.44
CA ILE A 297 1.55 25.98 -5.65
C ILE A 297 1.88 24.92 -4.59
N ASP A 298 3.17 24.65 -4.38
CA ASP A 298 3.64 23.67 -3.39
C ASP A 298 3.25 24.04 -1.97
N SER A 299 3.24 25.32 -1.63
CA SER A 299 2.94 25.80 -0.28
C SER A 299 1.46 25.73 0.11
N VAL A 300 0.57 25.61 -0.88
CA VAL A 300 -0.88 25.40 -0.69
C VAL A 300 -1.19 23.93 -0.44
N ASN A 301 -0.29 23.02 -0.80
CA ASN A 301 -0.36 21.62 -0.42
C ASN A 301 0.25 21.39 0.97
N SER A 302 -0.30 20.45 1.72
CA SER A 302 0.28 20.07 3.01
C SER A 302 1.57 19.24 2.81
N PRO A 303 2.54 19.31 3.74
CA PRO A 303 3.74 18.47 3.66
C PRO A 303 3.43 16.98 3.53
N SER A 304 2.41 16.47 4.24
CA SER A 304 1.98 15.09 4.12
C SER A 304 1.47 14.74 2.72
N ALA A 305 0.65 15.60 2.10
CA ALA A 305 0.12 15.37 0.75
C ALA A 305 1.23 15.43 -0.32
N ARG A 306 2.19 16.34 -0.17
CA ARG A 306 3.37 16.41 -1.07
C ARG A 306 4.21 15.14 -0.99
N LEU A 307 4.45 14.64 0.22
CA LEU A 307 5.20 13.41 0.42
C LEU A 307 4.49 12.20 -0.15
N GLU A 308 3.20 12.07 0.11
CA GLU A 308 2.36 11.01 -0.45
C GLU A 308 2.47 10.98 -1.98
N HIS A 309 2.25 12.11 -2.63
CA HIS A 309 2.33 12.21 -4.09
C HIS A 309 3.73 11.86 -4.63
N ASN A 310 4.78 12.38 -4.01
CA ASN A 310 6.15 12.21 -4.49
C ASN A 310 6.71 10.80 -4.24
N LEU A 311 6.28 10.14 -3.15
CA LEU A 311 6.79 8.83 -2.75
C LEU A 311 5.96 7.66 -3.29
N HIS A 312 4.69 7.88 -3.62
CA HIS A 312 3.80 6.83 -4.12
C HIS A 312 4.42 6.09 -5.31
N LEU A 313 4.83 6.79 -6.36
CA LEU A 313 5.37 6.16 -7.57
C LEU A 313 6.70 5.42 -7.31
N PRO A 314 7.73 6.02 -6.66
CA PRO A 314 8.95 5.30 -6.31
C PRO A 314 8.72 4.02 -5.50
N VAL A 315 7.87 4.07 -4.47
CA VAL A 315 7.60 2.89 -3.63
C VAL A 315 6.83 1.82 -4.41
N SER A 316 5.79 2.22 -5.16
CA SER A 316 5.04 1.29 -6.01
C SER A 316 5.89 0.63 -7.10
N LEU A 317 6.89 1.34 -7.66
CA LEU A 317 7.71 0.83 -8.76
C LEU A 317 9.01 0.14 -8.33
N ILE A 318 9.49 0.41 -7.12
CA ILE A 318 10.78 -0.11 -6.63
C ILE A 318 10.58 -1.00 -5.42
N VAL A 319 9.95 -0.49 -4.36
CA VAL A 319 9.82 -1.20 -3.07
C VAL A 319 8.95 -2.44 -3.20
N ILE A 320 7.70 -2.30 -3.67
CA ILE A 320 6.76 -3.43 -3.75
C ILE A 320 7.25 -4.50 -4.73
N PRO A 321 7.75 -4.17 -5.94
CA PRO A 321 8.24 -5.18 -6.86
C PRO A 321 9.53 -5.85 -6.40
N LEU A 322 10.43 -5.15 -5.71
CA LEU A 322 11.63 -5.76 -5.10
C LEU A 322 11.27 -6.66 -3.92
N PHE A 323 10.28 -6.27 -3.11
CA PHE A 323 9.72 -7.11 -2.06
C PHE A 323 9.15 -8.41 -2.64
N ALA A 324 8.34 -8.30 -3.70
CA ALA A 324 7.80 -9.48 -4.39
C ALA A 324 8.93 -10.35 -4.99
N LEU A 325 9.96 -9.72 -5.57
CA LEU A 325 11.11 -10.46 -6.10
C LEU A 325 11.85 -11.24 -5.03
N ALA A 326 11.97 -10.71 -3.81
CA ALA A 326 12.66 -11.36 -2.70
C ALA A 326 11.81 -12.46 -2.03
N ASN A 327 10.49 -12.27 -1.94
CA ASN A 327 9.64 -13.11 -1.10
C ASN A 327 8.74 -14.08 -1.87
N ALA A 328 8.37 -13.78 -3.12
CA ALA A 328 7.43 -14.60 -3.89
C ALA A 328 8.10 -15.79 -4.60
N GLY A 329 9.43 -15.85 -4.63
CA GLY A 329 10.19 -16.97 -5.19
C GLY A 329 10.01 -18.22 -4.33
N ILE A 330 9.15 -19.12 -4.77
CA ILE A 330 8.96 -20.45 -4.17
C ILE A 330 9.51 -21.53 -5.11
N SER A 331 10.28 -22.47 -4.55
CA SER A 331 10.71 -23.67 -5.26
C SER A 331 9.52 -24.64 -5.37
N ILE A 332 8.94 -24.71 -6.56
CA ILE A 332 7.78 -25.53 -6.89
C ILE A 332 8.28 -26.91 -7.31
N ASP A 333 8.18 -27.86 -6.39
CA ASP A 333 8.18 -29.26 -6.77
C ASP A 333 6.75 -29.70 -7.12
N PHE A 334 6.48 -29.84 -8.42
CA PHE A 334 5.17 -30.22 -8.93
C PHE A 334 4.66 -31.56 -8.38
N SER A 335 5.55 -32.44 -7.92
CA SER A 335 5.18 -33.75 -7.37
C SER A 335 4.59 -33.65 -5.96
N SER A 336 5.06 -32.69 -5.15
CA SER A 336 4.64 -32.48 -3.76
C SER A 336 3.71 -31.28 -3.56
N MET A 337 3.43 -30.51 -4.62
CA MET A 337 2.54 -29.35 -4.55
C MET A 337 1.12 -29.70 -4.10
N GLY A 338 0.58 -30.83 -4.57
CA GLY A 338 -0.75 -31.30 -4.16
C GLY A 338 -0.81 -31.61 -2.66
N GLU A 339 0.24 -32.23 -2.11
CA GLU A 339 0.35 -32.52 -0.68
C GLU A 339 0.52 -31.24 0.14
N THR A 340 1.29 -30.28 -0.37
CA THR A 340 1.52 -28.99 0.30
C THR A 340 0.24 -28.16 0.40
N ILE A 341 -0.60 -28.16 -0.64
CA ILE A 341 -1.89 -27.45 -0.63
C ILE A 341 -2.83 -28.05 0.42
N LEU A 342 -2.75 -29.35 0.67
CA LEU A 342 -3.57 -30.06 1.67
C LEU A 342 -3.07 -29.89 3.11
N GLN A 343 -1.91 -29.24 3.31
CA GLN A 343 -1.43 -28.96 4.66
C GLN A 343 -2.36 -27.95 5.37
N PRO A 344 -2.53 -28.05 6.71
CA PRO A 344 -3.44 -27.20 7.47
C PRO A 344 -3.22 -25.70 7.28
N VAL A 345 -1.95 -25.26 7.21
CA VAL A 345 -1.62 -23.84 6.99
C VAL A 345 -2.09 -23.36 5.63
N SER A 346 -1.76 -24.09 4.57
CA SER A 346 -2.18 -23.79 3.20
C SER A 346 -3.71 -23.77 3.07
N LEU A 347 -4.39 -24.79 3.57
CA LEU A 347 -5.86 -24.87 3.55
C LEU A 347 -6.51 -23.76 4.36
N GLY A 348 -5.96 -23.44 5.53
CA GLY A 348 -6.44 -22.35 6.38
C GLY A 348 -6.37 -21.00 5.67
N ILE A 349 -5.25 -20.74 4.99
CA ILE A 349 -5.06 -19.50 4.22
C ILE A 349 -5.99 -19.45 3.02
N ILE A 350 -6.10 -20.55 2.25
CA ILE A 350 -6.99 -20.61 1.08
C ILE A 350 -8.43 -20.39 1.51
N ALA A 351 -8.91 -21.09 2.55
CA ALA A 351 -10.26 -20.93 3.07
C ALA A 351 -10.48 -19.51 3.64
N GLY A 352 -9.51 -18.94 4.34
CA GLY A 352 -9.58 -17.59 4.89
C GLY A 352 -9.65 -16.50 3.81
N LEU A 353 -8.72 -16.51 2.86
CA LEU A 353 -8.65 -15.51 1.78
C LEU A 353 -9.79 -15.65 0.78
N VAL A 354 -10.23 -16.87 0.46
CA VAL A 354 -11.33 -17.08 -0.50
C VAL A 354 -12.67 -16.95 0.21
N LEU A 355 -12.99 -17.87 1.13
CA LEU A 355 -14.33 -17.90 1.74
C LEU A 355 -14.49 -16.82 2.79
N GLY A 356 -13.49 -16.62 3.64
CA GLY A 356 -13.53 -15.64 4.72
C GLY A 356 -13.70 -14.22 4.23
N LYS A 357 -12.95 -13.79 3.20
CA LYS A 357 -13.07 -12.43 2.65
C LYS A 357 -14.41 -12.21 1.98
N ILE A 358 -14.94 -13.20 1.25
CA ILE A 358 -16.27 -13.09 0.63
C ILE A 358 -17.35 -12.95 1.71
N LEU A 359 -17.37 -13.87 2.67
CA LEU A 359 -18.36 -13.86 3.75
C LEU A 359 -18.21 -12.60 4.62
N GLY A 360 -16.98 -12.16 4.84
CA GLY A 360 -16.66 -11.00 5.66
C GLY A 360 -17.07 -9.69 5.00
N ILE A 361 -16.56 -9.45 3.79
CA ILE A 361 -16.78 -8.21 3.06
C ILE A 361 -18.21 -8.13 2.55
N ALA A 362 -18.63 -9.10 1.73
CA ALA A 362 -19.94 -9.06 1.09
C ALA A 362 -21.07 -9.39 2.07
N GLY A 363 -20.86 -10.34 3.00
CA GLY A 363 -21.86 -10.68 4.01
C GLY A 363 -22.13 -9.54 4.97
N VAL A 364 -21.09 -8.88 5.50
CA VAL A 364 -21.26 -7.72 6.38
C VAL A 364 -21.80 -6.52 5.60
N ALA A 365 -21.34 -6.27 4.36
CA ALA A 365 -21.92 -5.22 3.52
C ALA A 365 -23.43 -5.42 3.32
N TRP A 366 -23.86 -6.64 2.96
CA TRP A 366 -25.27 -6.96 2.77
C TRP A 366 -26.08 -6.72 4.04
N LEU A 367 -25.56 -7.16 5.19
CA LEU A 367 -26.22 -6.99 6.49
C LEU A 367 -26.31 -5.51 6.87
N ALA A 368 -25.24 -4.74 6.72
CA ALA A 368 -25.22 -3.31 7.01
C ALA A 368 -26.20 -2.52 6.15
N ILE A 369 -26.31 -2.86 4.86
CA ILE A 369 -27.28 -2.24 3.95
C ILE A 369 -28.71 -2.64 4.32
N LYS A 370 -28.95 -3.93 4.61
CA LYS A 370 -30.27 -4.44 4.97
C LYS A 370 -30.79 -3.85 6.29
N LEU A 371 -29.91 -3.59 7.25
CA LEU A 371 -30.23 -2.94 8.51
C LEU A 371 -30.38 -1.40 8.39
N GLY A 372 -30.14 -0.82 7.21
CA GLY A 372 -30.20 0.63 7.00
C GLY A 372 -29.06 1.40 7.67
N ILE A 373 -28.00 0.70 8.10
CA ILE A 373 -26.82 1.29 8.75
C ILE A 373 -25.98 2.02 7.70
N ALA A 374 -25.83 1.43 6.52
CA ALA A 374 -25.00 1.97 5.45
C ALA A 374 -25.71 1.95 4.08
N LYS A 375 -25.16 2.70 3.12
CA LYS A 375 -25.69 2.80 1.75
C LYS A 375 -24.72 2.20 0.75
N LEU A 376 -25.27 1.60 -0.30
CA LEU A 376 -24.52 1.05 -1.41
C LEU A 376 -23.80 2.17 -2.20
N PRO A 377 -22.55 1.98 -2.68
CA PRO A 377 -21.84 3.00 -3.44
C PRO A 377 -22.60 3.43 -4.71
N GLU A 378 -22.51 4.69 -5.08
CA GLU A 378 -23.29 5.23 -6.20
C GLU A 378 -23.01 4.51 -7.53
N GLY A 379 -24.08 4.14 -8.22
CA GLY A 379 -24.00 3.45 -9.51
C GLY A 379 -23.41 2.04 -9.44
N SER A 380 -23.31 1.44 -8.25
CA SER A 380 -22.89 0.06 -8.05
C SER A 380 -24.09 -0.87 -7.76
N THR A 381 -23.84 -2.18 -7.61
CA THR A 381 -24.84 -3.18 -7.22
C THR A 381 -24.25 -4.16 -6.20
N MET A 382 -25.10 -4.87 -5.44
CA MET A 382 -24.60 -5.87 -4.48
C MET A 382 -23.82 -7.00 -5.17
N ASN A 383 -24.18 -7.36 -6.39
CA ASN A 383 -23.44 -8.35 -7.18
C ASN A 383 -22.03 -7.87 -7.55
N GLN A 384 -21.84 -6.56 -7.69
CA GLN A 384 -20.51 -5.97 -7.87
C GLN A 384 -19.74 -5.94 -6.55
N ILE A 385 -20.38 -5.64 -5.42
CA ILE A 385 -19.73 -5.76 -4.09
C ILE A 385 -19.24 -7.18 -3.85
N PHE A 386 -20.02 -8.20 -4.25
CA PHE A 386 -19.60 -9.60 -4.19
C PHE A 386 -18.34 -9.87 -5.03
N GLY A 387 -18.26 -9.32 -6.25
CA GLY A 387 -17.05 -9.41 -7.06
C GLY A 387 -15.85 -8.66 -6.45
N VAL A 388 -16.08 -7.50 -5.83
CA VAL A 388 -15.04 -6.76 -5.10
C VAL A 388 -14.57 -7.52 -3.86
N ALA A 389 -15.46 -8.25 -3.17
CA ALA A 389 -15.08 -9.08 -2.04
C ALA A 389 -14.11 -10.21 -2.43
N PHE A 390 -14.26 -10.77 -3.65
CA PHE A 390 -13.25 -11.66 -4.23
C PHE A 390 -11.92 -10.96 -4.50
N LEU A 391 -11.94 -9.75 -5.07
CA LEU A 391 -10.70 -8.98 -5.26
C LEU A 391 -10.04 -8.63 -3.92
N GLY A 392 -10.83 -8.42 -2.86
CA GLY A 392 -10.34 -8.29 -1.48
C GLY A 392 -9.69 -9.57 -0.92
N GLY A 393 -9.90 -10.72 -1.56
CA GLY A 393 -9.22 -11.98 -1.25
C GLY A 393 -7.83 -12.13 -1.87
N ILE A 394 -7.37 -11.14 -2.64
CA ILE A 394 -6.00 -11.12 -3.16
C ILE A 394 -5.09 -10.64 -2.03
N GLY A 395 -4.52 -11.56 -1.25
CA GLY A 395 -3.62 -11.21 -0.14
C GLY A 395 -2.17 -10.95 -0.56
N PHE A 396 -1.72 -11.63 -1.62
CA PHE A 396 -0.36 -11.60 -2.21
C PHE A 396 0.75 -10.99 -1.33
N THR A 397 1.22 -9.77 -1.62
CA THR A 397 2.42 -9.23 -0.94
C THR A 397 2.21 -9.06 0.56
N MET A 398 1.06 -8.54 0.97
CA MET A 398 0.78 -8.28 2.38
C MET A 398 0.58 -9.57 3.17
N SER A 399 -0.07 -10.58 2.60
CA SER A 399 -0.16 -11.89 3.25
C SER A 399 1.20 -12.60 3.31
N ILE A 400 2.05 -12.46 2.28
CA ILE A 400 3.42 -13.02 2.31
C ILE A 400 4.24 -12.33 3.40
N PHE A 401 4.14 -11.01 3.52
CA PHE A 401 4.78 -10.25 4.58
C PHE A 401 4.35 -10.75 5.97
N VAL A 402 3.04 -10.90 6.21
CA VAL A 402 2.54 -11.42 7.49
C VAL A 402 2.98 -12.87 7.74
N ALA A 403 3.11 -13.70 6.69
CA ALA A 403 3.58 -15.07 6.83
C ALA A 403 5.05 -15.15 7.27
N GLU A 404 5.92 -14.29 6.72
CA GLU A 404 7.32 -14.17 7.14
C GLU A 404 7.44 -13.76 8.61
N LEU A 405 6.55 -12.88 9.09
CA LEU A 405 6.49 -12.48 10.50
C LEU A 405 5.88 -13.56 11.40
N ALA A 406 4.89 -14.31 10.90
CA ALA A 406 4.19 -15.31 11.70
C ALA A 406 5.01 -16.58 11.94
N PHE A 407 5.90 -16.92 11.01
CA PHE A 407 6.62 -18.18 10.99
C PHE A 407 8.14 -18.00 10.95
N ILE A 408 8.64 -16.96 11.62
CA ILE A 408 10.08 -16.68 11.77
C ILE A 408 10.81 -17.95 12.20
N GLY A 409 11.84 -18.32 11.44
CA GLY A 409 12.66 -19.51 11.70
C GLY A 409 12.03 -20.86 11.29
N ASN A 410 10.84 -20.88 10.67
CA ASN A 410 10.19 -22.09 10.18
C ASN A 410 9.90 -22.02 8.67
N GLU A 411 10.92 -22.31 7.87
CA GLU A 411 10.86 -22.25 6.40
C GLU A 411 9.77 -23.17 5.81
N THR A 412 9.49 -24.31 6.44
CA THR A 412 8.44 -25.23 6.00
C THR A 412 7.04 -24.60 6.09
N LEU A 413 6.73 -23.90 7.19
CA LEU A 413 5.45 -23.21 7.36
C LEU A 413 5.36 -21.97 6.46
N ILE A 414 6.47 -21.23 6.29
CA ILE A 414 6.54 -20.11 5.33
C ILE A 414 6.25 -20.61 3.91
N PHE A 415 6.86 -21.73 3.51
CA PHE A 415 6.62 -22.32 2.19
C PHE A 415 5.15 -22.72 1.99
N GLN A 416 4.56 -23.43 2.96
CA GLN A 416 3.13 -23.77 2.95
C GLN A 416 2.26 -22.50 2.84
N ALA A 417 2.59 -21.47 3.61
CA ALA A 417 1.88 -20.20 3.58
C ALA A 417 1.96 -19.54 2.20
N LYS A 418 3.15 -19.40 1.63
CA LYS A 418 3.36 -18.81 0.29
C LYS A 418 2.56 -19.56 -0.78
N VAL A 419 2.58 -20.89 -0.77
CA VAL A 419 1.77 -21.72 -1.70
C VAL A 419 0.29 -21.43 -1.52
N GLY A 420 -0.23 -21.46 -0.28
CA GLY A 420 -1.62 -21.14 0.01
C GLY A 420 -2.04 -19.74 -0.44
N ILE A 421 -1.21 -18.73 -0.18
CA ILE A 421 -1.46 -17.32 -0.55
C ILE A 421 -1.51 -17.18 -2.07
N LEU A 422 -0.56 -17.77 -2.80
CA LEU A 422 -0.49 -17.68 -4.26
C LEU A 422 -1.70 -18.36 -4.92
N CYS A 423 -2.04 -19.57 -4.47
CA CYS A 423 -3.22 -20.30 -4.96
C CYS A 423 -4.52 -19.52 -4.70
N ALA A 424 -4.69 -19.01 -3.48
CA ALA A 424 -5.87 -18.24 -3.10
C ALA A 424 -5.96 -16.92 -3.88
N SER A 425 -4.87 -16.17 -3.98
CA SER A 425 -4.81 -14.88 -4.67
C SER A 425 -5.08 -15.03 -6.16
N LEU A 426 -4.53 -16.07 -6.80
CA LEU A 426 -4.81 -16.37 -8.21
C LEU A 426 -6.29 -16.71 -8.42
N PHE A 427 -6.85 -17.59 -7.59
CA PHE A 427 -8.26 -17.96 -7.67
C PHE A 427 -9.18 -16.75 -7.45
N ALA A 428 -8.93 -15.99 -6.39
CA ALA A 428 -9.74 -14.85 -6.00
C ALA A 428 -9.69 -13.72 -7.05
N GLY A 429 -8.48 -13.44 -7.57
CA GLY A 429 -8.29 -12.46 -8.63
C GLY A 429 -8.96 -12.83 -9.95
N LEU A 430 -8.78 -14.08 -10.43
CA LEU A 430 -9.41 -14.54 -11.67
C LEU A 430 -10.94 -14.57 -11.53
N PHE A 431 -11.45 -15.18 -10.46
CA PHE A 431 -12.89 -15.30 -10.26
C PHE A 431 -13.55 -13.94 -10.07
N GLY A 432 -12.98 -13.07 -9.22
CA GLY A 432 -13.47 -11.71 -9.01
C GLY A 432 -13.50 -10.90 -10.30
N PHE A 433 -12.42 -10.95 -11.10
CA PHE A 433 -12.35 -10.28 -12.39
C PHE A 433 -13.41 -10.76 -13.38
N PHE A 434 -13.53 -12.08 -13.60
CA PHE A 434 -14.50 -12.63 -14.54
C PHE A 434 -15.94 -12.43 -14.09
N TRP A 435 -16.21 -12.55 -12.78
CA TRP A 435 -17.52 -12.26 -12.20
C TRP A 435 -17.94 -10.82 -12.45
N LEU A 436 -17.06 -9.86 -12.13
CA LEU A 436 -17.33 -8.43 -12.36
C LEU A 436 -17.49 -8.14 -13.85
N LYS A 437 -16.68 -8.75 -14.71
CA LYS A 437 -16.81 -8.61 -16.17
C LYS A 437 -18.17 -9.07 -16.68
N TYR A 438 -18.73 -10.12 -16.09
CA TYR A 438 -20.04 -10.67 -16.44
C TYR A 438 -21.20 -9.81 -15.92
N VAL A 439 -21.14 -9.38 -14.66
CA VAL A 439 -22.22 -8.64 -13.99
C VAL A 439 -22.26 -7.16 -14.40
N ALA A 440 -21.10 -6.56 -14.69
CA ALA A 440 -21.03 -5.15 -15.02
C ALA A 440 -21.51 -4.89 -16.46
N ALA A 441 -22.66 -4.21 -16.59
CA ALA A 441 -23.17 -3.75 -17.87
C ALA A 441 -22.21 -2.74 -18.51
N VAL A 442 -21.94 -2.89 -19.81
CA VAL A 442 -21.16 -1.90 -20.57
C VAL A 442 -21.96 -0.60 -20.62
N LYS A 443 -21.57 0.41 -19.82
CA LYS A 443 -22.12 1.75 -19.98
C LYS A 443 -21.54 2.36 -21.28
N PRO A 444 -22.37 2.91 -22.18
CA PRO A 444 -21.86 3.60 -23.36
C PRO A 444 -20.97 4.77 -22.92
N LYS A 445 -19.84 4.97 -23.62
CA LYS A 445 -19.03 6.19 -23.46
C LYS A 445 -19.90 7.37 -23.86
N ILE A 446 -20.21 8.25 -22.91
CA ILE A 446 -20.82 9.56 -23.19
C ILE A 446 -19.73 10.47 -23.76
#